data_AF-A0A7C4APR8-F1
#
_entry.id   AF-A0A7C4APR8-F1
#
_cell.length_a   1.000
_cell.length_b   1.000
_cell.length_c   1.000
_cell.angle_alpha   90.00
_cell.angle_beta   90.00
_cell.angle_gamma   90.00
#
_symmetry.space_group_name_H-M   'P 1'
#
loop_
_entity.id
_entity.type
_entity.pdbx_description
1 polymer ?
#
loop_
_entity_poly.entity_id
_entity_poly.type
_entity_poly.pdbx_seq_one_letter_code
_entity_poly.pdbx_strand_id
1 'polypeptide(L)'
;ELLPLIDDLRVRIPACSAPVVHLDIRWSVYQHKAHVTLVTQEPCNDKRFKHLAAGLLQDHPEVAGVGVRRPPSGHVLRPLSGVTVPIAGSSFLMEKVKNFLFRLSPGSFFQASPAAAELLQELVASWCAPLAPVAHIVDLFAGTGLFAIGVAQYARKVTAIENAPQAVADAQASADLSGVALRVLALPVEQACANLRSMMPDIIILDPPRRGTPFQVLEAVADARPARIIAVACDPETFARDVHVLAAQGYRLVQVVPLDLFPPTDHVEAAGLLEKSTPVRRGRILYRDPAVLVTEKPLPSLAREPQWERDSYPHLLHSPPAGATGSTVRMTVPSPQPAELEYLALVKGVPRKRGNLPLRRHKSSHTRTHRQHYRLLTVIGGYGLVRIYTTSAARWEVPRQMHQIGHPILGDDCCGDRRTNRFLTETCALHRPCIHLHRITFYSAEGKKHRVTTPLPPDIRLVLQRLRRLREAR
;
A
#
# COMPACT_ATOMS: atom_id res chain seq x y z
N GLU A 1 -16.16 -0.55 -32.53
CA GLU A 1 -15.04 -1.27 -33.16
C GLU A 1 -15.01 -2.75 -32.78
N LEU A 2 -15.02 -3.11 -31.49
CA LEU A 2 -14.93 -4.52 -31.07
C LEU A 2 -16.20 -5.39 -31.22
N LEU A 3 -17.38 -4.81 -31.46
CA LEU A 3 -18.65 -5.56 -31.45
C LEU A 3 -18.68 -6.73 -32.44
N PRO A 4 -18.27 -6.57 -33.72
CA PRO A 4 -18.26 -7.68 -34.67
C PRO A 4 -17.38 -8.85 -34.22
N LEU A 5 -16.17 -8.56 -33.69
CA LEU A 5 -15.28 -9.55 -33.13
C LEU A 5 -15.91 -10.28 -31.93
N ILE A 6 -16.57 -9.55 -31.04
CA ILE A 6 -17.23 -10.13 -29.87
C ILE A 6 -18.39 -11.05 -30.28
N ASP A 7 -19.21 -10.63 -31.26
CA ASP A 7 -20.34 -11.43 -31.74
C ASP A 7 -19.89 -12.71 -32.45
N ASP A 8 -18.81 -12.63 -33.23
CA ASP A 8 -18.21 -13.82 -33.84
C ASP A 8 -17.60 -14.78 -32.78
N LEU A 9 -16.90 -14.25 -31.77
CA LEU A 9 -16.37 -15.05 -30.66
C LEU A 9 -17.46 -15.80 -29.88
N ARG A 10 -18.66 -15.20 -29.73
CA ARG A 10 -19.82 -15.86 -29.10
C ARG A 10 -20.28 -17.09 -29.85
N VAL A 11 -20.07 -17.16 -31.16
CA VAL A 11 -20.44 -18.31 -31.99
C VAL A 11 -19.30 -19.32 -32.10
N ARG A 12 -18.06 -18.86 -32.32
CA ARG A 12 -16.92 -19.76 -32.57
C ARG A 12 -16.48 -20.56 -31.36
N ILE A 13 -16.48 -19.94 -30.18
CA ILE A 13 -15.99 -20.60 -28.96
C ILE A 13 -16.82 -21.86 -28.63
N PRO A 14 -18.18 -21.80 -28.61
CA PRO A 14 -19.00 -23.00 -28.46
C PRO A 14 -18.80 -24.02 -29.58
N ALA A 15 -18.71 -23.57 -30.84
CA ALA A 15 -18.56 -24.46 -32.00
C ALA A 15 -17.25 -25.25 -31.97
N CYS A 16 -16.16 -24.65 -31.51
CA CYS A 16 -14.86 -25.31 -31.35
C CYS A 16 -14.76 -26.15 -30.06
N SER A 17 -15.82 -26.18 -29.23
CA SER A 17 -15.84 -26.81 -27.90
C SER A 17 -14.65 -26.41 -27.04
N ALA A 18 -14.14 -25.18 -27.19
CA ALA A 18 -12.98 -24.71 -26.45
C ALA A 18 -13.41 -24.34 -25.01
N PRO A 19 -12.68 -24.78 -23.97
CA PRO A 19 -13.06 -24.61 -22.56
C PRO A 19 -12.72 -23.19 -22.06
N VAL A 20 -13.24 -22.18 -22.73
CA VAL A 20 -13.04 -20.77 -22.40
C VAL A 20 -14.06 -20.35 -21.35
N VAL A 21 -13.58 -19.79 -20.24
CA VAL A 21 -14.40 -19.30 -19.13
C VAL A 21 -14.46 -17.78 -19.05
N HIS A 22 -13.50 -17.08 -19.67
CA HIS A 22 -13.48 -15.62 -19.74
C HIS A 22 -12.73 -15.15 -21.00
N LEU A 23 -13.09 -13.97 -21.49
CA LEU A 23 -12.41 -13.30 -22.59
C LEU A 23 -11.83 -11.99 -22.09
N ASP A 24 -10.53 -11.82 -22.30
CA ASP A 24 -9.80 -10.58 -22.00
C ASP A 24 -9.31 -10.01 -23.34
N ILE A 25 -9.93 -8.91 -23.78
CA ILE A 25 -9.64 -8.26 -25.06
C ILE A 25 -9.07 -6.88 -24.78
N ARG A 26 -7.86 -6.63 -25.28
CA ARG A 26 -7.23 -5.32 -25.25
C ARG A 26 -7.29 -4.70 -26.63
N TRP A 27 -7.67 -3.43 -26.72
CA TRP A 27 -7.67 -2.64 -27.95
C TRP A 27 -6.63 -1.54 -27.86
N SER A 28 -5.81 -1.41 -28.89
CA SER A 28 -4.94 -0.26 -29.10
C SER A 28 -5.65 0.75 -29.98
N VAL A 29 -5.81 1.98 -29.48
CA VAL A 29 -6.39 3.09 -30.23
C VAL A 29 -5.42 3.53 -31.33
N TYR A 30 -4.11 3.55 -31.04
CA TYR A 30 -3.10 3.94 -32.02
C TYR A 30 -2.96 2.97 -33.19
N GLN A 31 -2.99 1.66 -32.94
CA GLN A 31 -2.82 0.66 -33.99
C GLN A 31 -4.13 0.29 -34.69
N HIS A 32 -5.27 0.60 -34.08
CA HIS A 32 -6.57 0.00 -34.42
C HIS A 32 -6.50 -1.53 -34.46
N LYS A 33 -5.90 -2.12 -33.41
CA LYS A 33 -5.70 -3.56 -33.29
C LYS A 33 -6.14 -4.10 -31.93
N ALA A 34 -6.67 -5.31 -31.95
CA ALA A 34 -7.05 -6.08 -30.77
C ALA A 34 -6.01 -7.16 -30.45
N HIS A 35 -5.77 -7.41 -29.17
CA HIS A 35 -5.19 -8.66 -28.71
C HIS A 35 -6.24 -9.41 -27.89
N VAL A 36 -6.49 -10.67 -28.24
CA VAL A 36 -7.52 -11.51 -27.61
C VAL A 36 -6.85 -12.54 -26.71
N THR A 37 -7.21 -12.56 -25.43
CA THR A 37 -6.75 -13.57 -24.47
C THR A 37 -7.91 -14.48 -24.06
N LEU A 38 -7.79 -15.76 -24.38
CA LEU A 38 -8.72 -16.80 -24.01
C LEU A 38 -8.38 -17.31 -22.60
N VAL A 39 -9.27 -17.12 -21.63
CA VAL A 39 -9.03 -17.61 -20.26
C VAL A 39 -9.68 -18.97 -20.09
N THR A 40 -8.93 -19.94 -19.56
CA THR A 40 -9.39 -21.32 -19.41
C THR A 40 -9.04 -21.91 -18.04
N GLN A 41 -9.72 -22.99 -17.66
CA GLN A 41 -9.37 -23.84 -16.52
C GLN A 41 -8.54 -25.06 -16.94
N GLU A 42 -8.50 -25.38 -18.24
CA GLU A 42 -7.77 -26.49 -18.84
C GLU A 42 -6.31 -26.11 -19.19
N PRO A 43 -5.42 -27.07 -19.50
CA PRO A 43 -4.08 -26.78 -19.98
C PRO A 43 -4.07 -25.93 -21.27
N CYS A 44 -3.16 -24.97 -21.34
CA CYS A 44 -3.04 -24.01 -22.45
C CYS A 44 -2.59 -24.59 -23.80
N ASN A 45 -2.20 -25.86 -23.87
CA ASN A 45 -1.60 -26.49 -25.07
C ASN A 45 -2.61 -27.19 -26.00
N ASP A 46 -3.91 -26.99 -25.78
CA ASP A 46 -4.97 -27.62 -26.55
C ASP A 46 -5.00 -27.15 -28.03
N LYS A 47 -5.13 -28.10 -28.97
CA LYS A 47 -5.22 -27.83 -30.41
C LYS A 47 -6.46 -26.99 -30.77
N ARG A 48 -7.54 -27.09 -30.00
CA ARG A 48 -8.78 -26.30 -30.18
C ARG A 48 -8.48 -24.80 -30.12
N PHE A 49 -7.60 -24.36 -29.23
CA PHE A 49 -7.21 -22.95 -29.13
C PHE A 49 -6.41 -22.48 -30.35
N LYS A 50 -5.55 -23.34 -30.91
CA LYS A 50 -4.80 -23.01 -32.14
C LYS A 50 -5.73 -22.86 -33.34
N HIS A 51 -6.70 -23.75 -33.49
CA HIS A 51 -7.68 -23.67 -34.58
C HIS A 51 -8.54 -22.40 -34.47
N LEU A 52 -9.06 -22.12 -33.26
CA LEU A 52 -9.81 -20.90 -32.99
C LEU A 52 -8.97 -19.64 -33.29
N ALA A 53 -7.72 -19.59 -32.81
CA ALA A 53 -6.82 -18.46 -33.04
C ALA A 53 -6.51 -18.23 -34.52
N ALA A 54 -6.30 -19.30 -35.30
CA ALA A 54 -6.08 -19.20 -36.74
C ALA A 54 -7.30 -18.62 -37.47
N GLY A 55 -8.50 -19.09 -37.14
CA GLY A 55 -9.74 -18.55 -37.71
C GLY A 55 -9.95 -17.08 -37.35
N LEU A 56 -9.65 -16.68 -36.11
CA LEU A 56 -9.75 -15.28 -35.70
C LEU A 56 -8.80 -14.36 -36.48
N LEU A 57 -7.54 -14.75 -36.66
CA LEU A 57 -6.58 -13.96 -37.42
C LEU A 57 -6.90 -13.89 -38.91
N GLN A 58 -7.52 -14.94 -39.46
CA GLN A 58 -7.93 -14.98 -40.85
C GLN A 58 -9.14 -14.07 -41.11
N ASP A 59 -10.14 -14.12 -40.24
CA ASP A 59 -11.44 -13.49 -40.49
C ASP A 59 -11.54 -12.07 -39.89
N HIS A 60 -10.70 -11.74 -38.90
CA HIS A 60 -10.66 -10.43 -38.24
C HIS A 60 -9.27 -9.81 -38.37
N PRO A 61 -9.00 -9.02 -39.44
CA PRO A 61 -7.68 -8.43 -39.66
C PRO A 61 -7.27 -7.44 -38.56
N GLU A 62 -8.22 -6.91 -37.78
CA GLU A 62 -7.96 -6.10 -36.60
C GLU A 62 -7.37 -6.89 -35.43
N VAL A 63 -7.48 -8.23 -35.40
CA VAL A 63 -6.83 -9.04 -34.37
C VAL A 63 -5.34 -9.12 -34.69
N ALA A 64 -4.52 -8.46 -33.88
CA ALA A 64 -3.06 -8.55 -34.00
C ALA A 64 -2.52 -9.85 -33.43
N GLY A 65 -3.18 -10.42 -32.41
CA GLY A 65 -2.70 -11.62 -31.75
C GLY A 65 -3.70 -12.26 -30.81
N VAL A 66 -3.49 -13.55 -30.57
CA VAL A 66 -4.32 -14.39 -29.71
C VAL A 66 -3.43 -15.13 -28.72
N GLY A 67 -3.78 -15.07 -27.44
CA GLY A 67 -3.14 -15.80 -26.36
C GLY A 67 -4.13 -16.60 -25.53
N VAL A 68 -3.61 -17.47 -24.67
CA VAL A 68 -4.38 -18.25 -23.70
C VAL A 68 -3.80 -18.08 -22.31
N ARG A 69 -4.67 -17.99 -21.31
CA ARG A 69 -4.29 -17.81 -19.91
C ARG A 69 -5.02 -18.82 -19.04
N ARG A 70 -4.27 -19.47 -18.14
CA ARG A 70 -4.83 -20.31 -17.08
C ARG A 70 -4.51 -19.68 -15.71
N PRO A 71 -5.51 -19.16 -14.97
CA PRO A 71 -5.27 -18.56 -13.67
C PRO A 71 -4.64 -19.58 -12.69
N PRO A 72 -3.66 -19.19 -11.84
CA PRO A 72 -2.90 -20.13 -11.01
C PRO A 72 -3.73 -20.96 -10.04
N SER A 73 -4.86 -20.42 -9.57
CA SER A 73 -5.75 -21.07 -8.61
C SER A 73 -6.79 -22.00 -9.24
N GLY A 74 -6.87 -22.09 -10.57
CA GLY A 74 -7.98 -22.76 -11.29
C GLY A 74 -9.34 -22.08 -11.14
N HIS A 75 -9.54 -21.30 -10.07
CA HIS A 75 -10.72 -20.47 -9.84
C HIS A 75 -10.69 -19.19 -10.68
N VAL A 76 -11.80 -18.92 -11.38
CA VAL A 76 -11.99 -17.77 -12.30
C VAL A 76 -12.14 -16.41 -11.57
N LEU A 77 -12.08 -16.39 -10.23
CA LEU A 77 -12.24 -15.17 -9.42
C LEU A 77 -11.17 -14.09 -9.70
N ARG A 78 -10.09 -14.43 -10.43
CA ARG A 78 -9.07 -13.50 -10.91
C ARG A 78 -8.70 -13.81 -12.37
N PRO A 79 -9.60 -13.54 -13.33
CA PRO A 79 -9.42 -13.98 -14.72
C PRO A 79 -8.22 -13.31 -15.40
N LEU A 80 -7.81 -12.14 -14.89
CA LEU A 80 -6.66 -11.38 -15.37
C LEU A 80 -5.32 -11.84 -14.76
N SER A 81 -5.33 -12.81 -13.84
CA SER A 81 -4.11 -13.29 -13.17
C SER A 81 -3.46 -14.46 -13.90
N GLY A 82 -2.12 -14.51 -13.84
CA GLY A 82 -1.32 -15.56 -14.48
C GLY A 82 -0.70 -15.10 -15.80
N VAL A 83 0.09 -16.00 -16.39
CA VAL A 83 0.84 -15.71 -17.61
C VAL A 83 -0.03 -15.99 -18.83
N THR A 84 -0.05 -15.04 -19.77
CA THR A 84 -0.63 -15.26 -21.09
C THR A 84 0.40 -15.95 -21.98
N VAL A 85 0.06 -17.15 -22.45
CA VAL A 85 0.85 -17.89 -23.43
C VAL A 85 0.39 -17.45 -24.84
N PRO A 86 1.28 -16.91 -25.69
CA PRO A 86 0.90 -16.57 -27.06
C PRO A 86 0.58 -17.83 -27.86
N ILE A 87 -0.47 -17.78 -28.68
CA ILE A 87 -0.90 -18.89 -29.54
C ILE A 87 -0.62 -18.56 -31.01
N ALA A 88 -1.03 -17.37 -31.45
CA ALA A 88 -0.89 -16.94 -32.83
C ALA A 88 -0.81 -15.41 -32.92
N GLY A 89 -0.17 -14.90 -33.97
CA GLY A 89 0.01 -13.47 -34.18
C GLY A 89 0.99 -12.83 -33.18
N SER A 90 0.82 -11.53 -32.95
CA SER A 90 1.64 -10.73 -32.05
C SER A 90 1.39 -11.09 -30.58
N SER A 91 2.43 -11.06 -29.75
CA SER A 91 2.34 -11.26 -28.30
C SER A 91 2.10 -9.97 -27.52
N PHE A 92 2.02 -8.83 -28.21
CA PHE A 92 1.81 -7.50 -27.63
C PHE A 92 1.10 -6.56 -28.60
N LEU A 93 0.57 -5.46 -28.07
CA LEU A 93 0.13 -4.30 -28.83
C LEU A 93 1.12 -3.15 -28.64
N MET A 94 1.06 -2.16 -29.51
CA MET A 94 1.68 -0.86 -29.33
C MET A 94 0.59 0.16 -29.05
N GLU A 95 0.82 1.08 -28.13
CA GLU A 95 -0.04 2.23 -27.91
C GLU A 95 0.79 3.51 -27.94
N LYS A 96 0.15 4.62 -28.32
CA LYS A 96 0.79 5.93 -28.32
C LYS A 96 0.22 6.77 -27.20
N VAL A 97 1.11 7.34 -26.39
CA VAL A 97 0.78 8.34 -25.37
C VAL A 97 1.66 9.53 -25.67
N LYS A 98 1.05 10.63 -26.12
CA LYS A 98 1.77 11.79 -26.68
C LYS A 98 2.74 11.40 -27.79
N ASN A 99 4.03 11.62 -27.56
CA ASN A 99 5.10 11.39 -28.52
C ASN A 99 5.84 10.07 -28.25
N PHE A 100 5.38 9.28 -27.28
CA PHE A 100 6.02 8.06 -26.83
C PHE A 100 5.21 6.83 -27.25
N LEU A 101 5.92 5.77 -27.61
CA LEU A 101 5.36 4.49 -28.01
C LEU A 101 5.54 3.48 -26.88
N PHE A 102 4.45 2.86 -26.46
CA PHE A 102 4.41 1.89 -25.38
C PHE A 102 4.11 0.50 -25.91
N ARG A 103 4.94 -0.47 -25.52
CA ARG A 103 4.67 -1.89 -25.74
C ARG A 103 3.76 -2.42 -24.64
N LEU A 104 2.57 -2.88 -25.02
CA LEU A 104 1.53 -3.35 -24.11
C LEU A 104 1.36 -4.86 -24.25
N SER A 105 1.93 -5.63 -23.33
CA SER A 105 1.64 -7.05 -23.28
C SER A 105 0.29 -7.34 -22.59
N PRO A 106 -0.41 -8.45 -22.90
CA PRO A 106 -1.73 -8.75 -22.35
C PRO A 106 -1.79 -8.94 -20.83
N GLY A 107 -0.66 -9.27 -20.19
CA GLY A 107 -0.56 -9.43 -18.74
C GLY A 107 -0.08 -8.18 -18.00
N SER A 108 0.33 -7.14 -18.72
CA SER A 108 0.88 -5.92 -18.13
C SER A 108 -0.22 -4.88 -17.91
N PHE A 109 -0.20 -4.25 -16.73
CA PHE A 109 -1.06 -3.11 -16.45
C PHE A 109 -0.70 -1.91 -17.34
N PHE A 110 -1.73 -1.20 -17.79
CA PHE A 110 -1.64 0.13 -18.40
C PHE A 110 -2.92 0.87 -18.04
N GLN A 111 -2.91 2.19 -18.19
CA GLN A 111 -4.11 2.98 -18.00
C GLN A 111 -5.23 2.53 -18.95
N ALA A 112 -6.47 2.62 -18.47
CA ALA A 112 -7.63 2.07 -19.19
C ALA A 112 -7.89 2.75 -20.54
N SER A 113 -7.41 3.98 -20.72
CA SER A 113 -7.41 4.68 -22.00
C SER A 113 -6.09 5.43 -22.22
N PRO A 114 -5.68 5.65 -23.49
CA PRO A 114 -4.53 6.51 -23.80
C PRO A 114 -4.71 7.94 -23.30
N ALA A 115 -5.93 8.49 -23.41
CA ALA A 115 -6.23 9.83 -22.90
C ALA A 115 -6.01 9.96 -21.39
N ALA A 116 -6.38 8.92 -20.61
CA ALA A 116 -6.11 8.88 -19.17
C ALA A 116 -4.60 8.83 -18.88
N ALA A 117 -3.85 8.02 -19.64
CA ALA A 117 -2.39 7.99 -19.56
C ALA A 117 -1.76 9.35 -19.89
N GLU A 118 -2.24 10.04 -20.92
CA GLU A 118 -1.74 11.37 -21.31
C GLU A 118 -1.97 12.41 -20.22
N LEU A 119 -3.18 12.47 -19.65
CA LEU A 119 -3.50 13.41 -18.56
C LEU A 119 -2.62 13.20 -17.32
N LEU A 120 -2.44 11.95 -16.90
CA LEU A 120 -1.57 11.61 -15.79
C LEU A 120 -0.10 11.96 -16.09
N GLN A 121 0.37 11.59 -17.28
CA GLN A 121 1.74 11.87 -17.70
C GLN A 121 2.00 13.38 -17.78
N GLU A 122 1.04 14.17 -18.26
CA GLU A 122 1.08 15.64 -18.28
C GLU A 122 1.22 16.23 -16.90
N LEU A 123 0.35 15.80 -15.99
CA LEU A 123 0.32 16.33 -14.66
C LEU A 123 1.64 16.07 -13.93
N VAL A 124 2.13 14.83 -13.99
CA VAL A 124 3.42 14.46 -13.39
C VAL A 124 4.58 15.20 -14.04
N ALA A 125 4.60 15.32 -15.37
CA ALA A 125 5.60 16.10 -16.10
C ALA A 125 5.61 17.57 -15.68
N SER A 126 4.43 18.19 -15.51
CA SER A 126 4.29 19.59 -15.09
C SER A 126 4.87 19.85 -13.70
N TRP A 127 4.87 18.84 -12.83
CA TRP A 127 5.48 18.91 -11.50
C TRP A 127 6.97 18.59 -11.50
N CYS A 128 7.51 17.94 -12.52
CA CYS A 128 8.95 17.73 -12.70
C CYS A 128 9.63 18.93 -13.37
N ALA A 129 8.98 19.53 -14.36
CA ALA A 129 9.56 20.57 -15.23
C ALA A 129 10.18 21.77 -14.48
N PRO A 130 9.61 22.31 -13.38
CA PRO A 130 10.21 23.45 -12.68
C PRO A 130 11.55 23.17 -11.98
N LEU A 131 11.95 21.89 -11.83
CA LEU A 131 13.25 21.50 -11.28
C LEU A 131 14.23 21.05 -12.38
N ALA A 132 13.86 21.15 -13.66
CA ALA A 132 14.71 20.73 -14.76
C ALA A 132 15.94 21.65 -14.93
N PRO A 133 17.12 21.12 -15.28
CA PRO A 133 17.42 19.69 -15.43
C PRO A 133 17.61 19.01 -14.06
N VAL A 134 16.77 18.02 -13.78
CA VAL A 134 16.84 17.20 -12.57
C VAL A 134 18.03 16.24 -12.68
N ALA A 135 18.81 16.01 -11.63
CA ALA A 135 19.94 15.08 -11.73
C ALA A 135 19.45 13.63 -11.79
N HIS A 136 18.45 13.27 -10.96
CA HIS A 136 17.90 11.93 -10.93
C HIS A 136 16.43 11.89 -10.53
N ILE A 137 15.59 11.27 -11.38
CA ILE A 137 14.20 10.90 -11.06
C ILE A 137 14.13 9.39 -10.85
N VAL A 138 13.44 8.96 -9.78
CA VAL A 138 13.16 7.55 -9.51
C VAL A 138 11.65 7.31 -9.53
N ASP A 139 11.21 6.39 -10.38
CA ASP A 139 9.82 5.96 -10.51
C ASP A 139 9.65 4.60 -9.81
N LEU A 140 8.86 4.56 -8.73
CA LEU A 140 8.60 3.36 -7.94
C LEU A 140 7.23 2.79 -8.32
N PHE A 141 7.17 1.46 -8.46
CA PHE A 141 5.99 0.77 -9.00
C PHE A 141 5.75 1.16 -10.47
N ALA A 142 6.83 1.27 -11.23
CA ALA A 142 6.83 1.94 -12.54
C ALA A 142 5.97 1.22 -13.59
N GLY A 143 5.59 -0.04 -13.39
CA GLY A 143 4.82 -0.81 -14.36
C GLY A 143 5.53 -0.86 -15.71
N THR A 144 4.83 -0.41 -16.75
CA THR A 144 5.36 -0.32 -18.13
C THR A 144 6.12 0.98 -18.41
N GLY A 145 6.44 1.77 -17.38
CA GLY A 145 7.26 2.97 -17.48
C GLY A 145 6.53 4.23 -17.92
N LEU A 146 5.20 4.32 -17.74
CA LEU A 146 4.38 5.46 -18.17
C LEU A 146 4.97 6.82 -17.73
N PHE A 147 5.26 6.96 -16.43
CA PHE A 147 5.80 8.19 -15.88
C PHE A 147 7.29 8.33 -16.18
N ALA A 148 8.09 7.30 -15.91
CA ALA A 148 9.53 7.31 -16.16
C ALA A 148 9.88 7.76 -17.60
N ILE A 149 9.19 7.25 -18.61
CA ILE A 149 9.38 7.64 -20.02
C ILE A 149 8.91 9.08 -20.24
N GLY A 150 7.73 9.45 -19.72
CA GLY A 150 7.14 10.77 -19.89
C GLY A 150 7.95 11.92 -19.30
N VAL A 151 8.70 11.66 -18.22
CA VAL A 151 9.51 12.67 -17.52
C VAL A 151 10.98 12.66 -17.90
N ALA A 152 11.42 11.74 -18.77
CA ALA A 152 12.84 11.55 -19.07
C ALA A 152 13.54 12.80 -19.61
N GLN A 153 12.83 13.62 -20.41
CA GLN A 153 13.37 14.87 -20.94
C GLN A 153 13.73 15.91 -19.86
N TYR A 154 13.18 15.80 -18.65
CA TYR A 154 13.45 16.74 -17.56
C TYR A 154 14.63 16.33 -16.67
N ALA A 155 15.23 15.15 -16.90
CA ALA A 155 16.23 14.58 -16.02
C ALA A 155 17.48 14.09 -16.76
N ARG A 156 18.64 14.18 -16.11
CA ARG A 156 19.88 13.55 -16.60
C ARG A 156 19.85 12.04 -16.49
N LYS A 157 19.06 11.52 -15.57
CA LYS A 157 18.89 10.08 -15.30
C LYS A 157 17.50 9.81 -14.80
N VAL A 158 16.87 8.76 -15.33
CA VAL A 158 15.63 8.19 -14.80
C VAL A 158 15.85 6.72 -14.46
N THR A 159 15.41 6.31 -13.28
CA THR A 159 15.40 4.91 -12.86
C THR A 159 13.97 4.47 -12.57
N ALA A 160 13.50 3.43 -13.25
CA ALA A 160 12.22 2.76 -12.99
C ALA A 160 12.45 1.50 -12.15
N ILE A 161 11.68 1.30 -11.08
CA ILE A 161 11.72 0.09 -10.24
C ILE A 161 10.38 -0.62 -10.34
N GLU A 162 10.42 -1.87 -10.83
CA GLU A 162 9.27 -2.72 -11.08
C GLU A 162 9.65 -4.18 -10.82
N ASN A 163 8.73 -5.00 -10.32
CA ASN A 163 9.00 -6.40 -9.99
C ASN A 163 8.34 -7.41 -10.93
N ALA A 164 7.29 -7.00 -11.66
CA ALA A 164 6.58 -7.85 -12.60
C ALA A 164 7.43 -8.04 -13.86
N PRO A 165 7.93 -9.26 -14.15
CA PRO A 165 8.88 -9.47 -15.24
C PRO A 165 8.39 -8.98 -16.61
N GLN A 166 7.08 -9.14 -16.87
CA GLN A 166 6.46 -8.69 -18.12
C GLN A 166 6.39 -7.16 -18.20
N ALA A 167 6.09 -6.48 -17.10
CA ALA A 167 6.06 -5.02 -17.04
C ALA A 167 7.47 -4.42 -17.16
N VAL A 168 8.47 -5.03 -16.53
CA VAL A 168 9.90 -4.68 -16.71
C VAL A 168 10.31 -4.75 -18.18
N ALA A 169 9.98 -5.87 -18.85
CA ALA A 169 10.30 -6.04 -20.26
C ALA A 169 9.53 -5.04 -21.14
N ASP A 170 8.28 -4.71 -20.79
CA ASP A 170 7.47 -3.73 -21.49
C ASP A 170 8.05 -2.32 -21.31
N ALA A 171 8.49 -1.96 -20.10
CA ALA A 171 9.12 -0.68 -19.80
C ALA A 171 10.42 -0.48 -20.59
N GLN A 172 11.30 -1.49 -20.62
CA GLN A 172 12.55 -1.40 -21.39
C GLN A 172 12.26 -1.24 -22.88
N ALA A 173 11.39 -2.09 -23.44
CA ALA A 173 11.03 -2.00 -24.86
C ALA A 173 10.35 -0.68 -25.22
N SER A 174 9.48 -0.16 -24.35
CA SER A 174 8.81 1.13 -24.55
C SER A 174 9.81 2.29 -24.54
N ALA A 175 10.81 2.24 -23.66
CA ALA A 175 11.89 3.22 -23.63
C ALA A 175 12.73 3.18 -24.92
N ASP A 176 13.12 1.97 -25.37
CA ASP A 176 13.88 1.79 -26.60
C ASP A 176 13.11 2.29 -27.83
N LEU A 177 11.82 1.94 -27.94
CA LEU A 177 10.92 2.39 -29.02
C LEU A 177 10.69 3.90 -29.02
N SER A 178 10.76 4.51 -27.85
CA SER A 178 10.59 5.95 -27.64
C SER A 178 11.91 6.73 -27.72
N GLY A 179 13.05 6.06 -27.93
CA GLY A 179 14.38 6.70 -27.93
C GLY A 179 14.77 7.31 -26.58
N VAL A 180 14.25 6.77 -25.48
CA VAL A 180 14.45 7.28 -24.12
C VAL A 180 15.48 6.43 -23.38
N ALA A 181 16.52 7.07 -22.85
CA ALA A 181 17.47 6.41 -21.96
C ALA A 181 16.84 6.18 -20.57
N LEU A 182 16.37 4.97 -20.32
CA LEU A 182 15.76 4.57 -19.05
C LEU A 182 16.54 3.42 -18.41
N ARG A 183 16.83 3.54 -17.10
CA ARG A 183 17.34 2.42 -16.31
C ARG A 183 16.19 1.69 -15.64
N VAL A 184 15.89 0.46 -16.06
CA VAL A 184 14.88 -0.37 -15.40
C VAL A 184 15.55 -1.34 -14.41
N LEU A 185 15.09 -1.35 -13.16
CA LEU A 185 15.53 -2.26 -12.12
C LEU A 185 14.43 -3.27 -11.79
N ALA A 186 14.68 -4.54 -12.10
CA ALA A 186 13.74 -5.64 -11.93
C ALA A 186 13.75 -6.23 -10.52
N LEU A 187 13.19 -5.52 -9.53
CA LEU A 187 13.09 -5.99 -8.15
C LEU A 187 11.88 -5.43 -7.41
N PRO A 188 11.41 -6.10 -6.33
CA PRO A 188 10.43 -5.52 -5.42
C PRO A 188 10.87 -4.16 -4.89
N VAL A 189 9.96 -3.18 -4.87
CA VAL A 189 10.22 -1.83 -4.35
C VAL A 189 10.73 -1.89 -2.91
N GLU A 190 10.21 -2.82 -2.10
CA GLU A 190 10.66 -3.04 -0.72
C GLU A 190 12.15 -3.41 -0.62
N GLN A 191 12.69 -4.14 -1.61
CA GLN A 191 14.12 -4.45 -1.67
C GLN A 191 14.94 -3.25 -2.16
N ALA A 192 14.37 -2.42 -3.05
CA ALA A 192 15.05 -1.22 -3.54
C ALA A 192 15.26 -0.16 -2.45
N CYS A 193 14.42 -0.16 -1.41
CA CYS A 193 14.52 0.74 -0.25
C CYS A 193 15.93 0.80 0.35
N ALA A 194 16.65 -0.33 0.42
CA ALA A 194 18.00 -0.38 0.99
C ALA A 194 19.01 0.51 0.27
N ASN A 195 18.81 0.75 -1.03
CA ASN A 195 19.69 1.55 -1.88
C ASN A 195 19.08 2.89 -2.28
N LEU A 196 17.82 3.18 -1.93
CA LEU A 196 17.13 4.36 -2.41
C LEU A 196 17.83 5.67 -1.98
N ARG A 197 18.40 5.69 -0.77
CA ARG A 197 19.19 6.83 -0.29
C ARG A 197 20.51 7.01 -1.04
N SER A 198 21.20 5.92 -1.39
CA SER A 198 22.46 5.99 -2.15
C SER A 198 22.24 6.35 -3.62
N MET A 199 21.02 6.16 -4.14
CA MET A 199 20.63 6.65 -5.46
C MET A 199 20.53 8.18 -5.55
N MET A 200 20.44 8.89 -4.42
CA MET A 200 20.30 10.35 -4.32
C MET A 200 19.24 10.93 -5.29
N PRO A 201 17.97 10.46 -5.23
CA PRO A 201 16.93 10.99 -6.09
C PRO A 201 16.56 12.43 -5.71
N ASP A 202 16.36 13.29 -6.71
CA ASP A 202 15.81 14.63 -6.51
C ASP A 202 14.28 14.60 -6.52
N ILE A 203 13.69 13.71 -7.32
CA ILE A 203 12.25 13.49 -7.40
C ILE A 203 11.98 11.99 -7.30
N ILE A 204 11.00 11.62 -6.47
CA ILE A 204 10.46 10.25 -6.43
C ILE A 204 9.00 10.28 -6.88
N ILE A 205 8.63 9.39 -7.79
CA ILE A 205 7.25 9.14 -8.21
C ILE A 205 6.77 7.84 -7.54
N LEU A 206 5.56 7.86 -7.00
CA LEU A 206 4.91 6.73 -6.33
C LEU A 206 3.57 6.44 -7.02
N ASP A 207 3.42 5.29 -7.67
CA ASP A 207 2.14 4.79 -8.19
C ASP A 207 1.83 3.38 -7.66
N PRO A 208 1.59 3.23 -6.33
CA PRO A 208 1.39 1.93 -5.72
C PRO A 208 0.08 1.26 -6.18
N PRO A 209 -0.03 -0.07 -6.01
CA PRO A 209 -1.32 -0.77 -6.15
C PRO A 209 -2.36 -0.24 -5.15
N ARG A 210 -3.65 -0.56 -5.34
CA ARG A 210 -4.81 -0.12 -4.51
C ARG A 210 -4.64 -0.16 -2.99
N ARG A 211 -3.77 -1.02 -2.45
CA ARG A 211 -3.43 -1.06 -1.00
C ARG A 211 -2.56 0.11 -0.53
N GLY A 212 -2.12 0.97 -1.43
CA GLY A 212 -1.16 2.06 -1.25
C GLY A 212 0.26 1.57 -0.97
N THR A 213 1.15 2.51 -0.65
CA THR A 213 2.57 2.24 -0.43
C THR A 213 2.82 1.63 0.96
N PRO A 214 3.60 0.55 1.06
CA PRO A 214 4.01 0.02 2.36
C PRO A 214 4.76 1.08 3.19
N PHE A 215 4.54 1.10 4.51
CA PHE A 215 5.15 2.13 5.37
C PHE A 215 6.68 2.17 5.31
N GLN A 216 7.34 1.00 5.26
CA GLN A 216 8.80 0.91 5.11
C GLN A 216 9.31 1.57 3.81
N VAL A 217 8.48 1.60 2.76
CA VAL A 217 8.81 2.27 1.50
C VAL A 217 8.67 3.78 1.68
N LEU A 218 7.59 4.26 2.29
CA LEU A 218 7.40 5.69 2.59
C LEU A 218 8.51 6.24 3.50
N GLU A 219 8.94 5.45 4.47
CA GLU A 219 10.08 5.71 5.35
C GLU A 219 11.39 5.84 4.54
N ALA A 220 11.69 4.87 3.67
CA ALA A 220 12.88 4.91 2.83
C ALA A 220 12.87 6.07 1.83
N VAL A 221 11.71 6.40 1.26
CA VAL A 221 11.49 7.55 0.38
C VAL A 221 11.80 8.84 1.11
N ALA A 222 11.29 9.01 2.34
CA ALA A 222 11.58 10.18 3.14
C ALA A 222 13.07 10.26 3.54
N ASP A 223 13.70 9.13 3.90
CA ASP A 223 15.12 9.04 4.25
C ASP A 223 16.06 9.30 3.07
N ALA A 224 15.62 9.02 1.84
CA ALA A 224 16.31 9.40 0.61
C ALA A 224 16.29 10.92 0.37
N ARG A 225 15.36 11.63 1.03
CA ARG A 225 15.25 13.10 1.01
C ARG A 225 15.18 13.69 -0.42
N PRO A 226 14.29 13.25 -1.32
CA PRO A 226 14.05 13.97 -2.56
C PRO A 226 13.49 15.38 -2.30
N ALA A 227 13.72 16.33 -3.20
CA ALA A 227 13.11 17.65 -3.15
C ALA A 227 11.58 17.57 -3.35
N ARG A 228 11.12 16.68 -4.26
CA ARG A 228 9.71 16.43 -4.56
C ARG A 228 9.36 14.95 -4.46
N ILE A 229 8.16 14.69 -3.94
CA ILE A 229 7.50 13.39 -4.06
C ILE A 229 6.21 13.60 -4.82
N ILE A 230 6.01 12.85 -5.89
CA ILE A 230 4.76 12.84 -6.66
C ILE A 230 4.06 11.53 -6.35
N ALA A 231 2.91 11.58 -5.71
CA ALA A 231 2.13 10.40 -5.37
C ALA A 231 0.87 10.32 -6.23
N VAL A 232 0.66 9.18 -6.88
CA VAL A 232 -0.52 8.85 -7.69
C VAL A 232 -1.18 7.64 -7.04
N ALA A 233 -2.51 7.62 -6.93
CA ALA A 233 -3.22 6.45 -6.43
C ALA A 233 -4.67 6.44 -6.90
N CYS A 234 -5.15 5.28 -7.33
CA CYS A 234 -6.55 5.03 -7.70
C CYS A 234 -7.51 4.85 -6.49
N ASP A 235 -7.00 5.01 -5.26
CA ASP A 235 -7.76 4.88 -4.01
C ASP A 235 -7.47 6.10 -3.10
N PRO A 236 -8.39 7.07 -3.02
CA PRO A 236 -8.19 8.30 -2.25
C PRO A 236 -7.94 8.06 -0.75
N GLU A 237 -8.46 6.96 -0.17
CA GLU A 237 -8.28 6.66 1.25
C GLU A 237 -6.83 6.23 1.54
N THR A 238 -6.23 5.42 0.66
CA THR A 238 -4.82 5.02 0.82
C THR A 238 -3.86 6.15 0.43
N PHE A 239 -4.21 6.98 -0.56
CA PHE A 239 -3.50 8.23 -0.85
C PHE A 239 -3.39 9.12 0.38
N ALA A 240 -4.52 9.41 1.04
CA ALA A 240 -4.54 10.29 2.22
C ALA A 240 -3.71 9.73 3.37
N ARG A 241 -3.71 8.40 3.57
CA ARG A 241 -2.84 7.72 4.54
C ARG A 241 -1.37 7.94 4.21
N ASP A 242 -0.98 7.72 2.96
CA ASP A 242 0.43 7.77 2.55
C ASP A 242 0.99 9.19 2.62
N VAL A 243 0.20 10.18 2.18
CA VAL A 243 0.49 11.60 2.37
C VAL A 243 0.64 11.96 3.85
N HIS A 244 -0.22 11.45 4.73
CA HIS A 244 -0.12 11.71 6.16
C HIS A 244 1.20 11.19 6.76
N VAL A 245 1.66 10.01 6.33
CA VAL A 245 2.95 9.46 6.76
C VAL A 245 4.11 10.31 6.23
N LEU A 246 4.11 10.68 4.95
CA LEU A 246 5.15 11.54 4.39
C LEU A 246 5.17 12.92 5.07
N ALA A 247 4.00 13.45 5.44
CA ALA A 247 3.89 14.71 6.18
C ALA A 247 4.55 14.63 7.56
N ALA A 248 4.34 13.52 8.29
CA ALA A 248 5.03 13.25 9.55
C ALA A 248 6.55 13.13 9.37
N GLN A 249 7.02 12.78 8.18
CA GLN A 249 8.45 12.71 7.83
C GLN A 249 9.03 14.03 7.29
N GLY A 250 8.24 15.10 7.25
CA GLY A 250 8.71 16.43 6.84
C GLY A 250 8.48 16.79 5.39
N TYR A 251 7.44 16.24 4.80
CA TYR A 251 6.90 16.74 3.54
C TYR A 251 5.62 17.54 3.80
N ARG A 252 5.24 18.38 2.85
CA ARG A 252 3.95 19.05 2.83
C ARG A 252 3.29 18.77 1.49
N LEU A 253 2.03 18.37 1.51
CA LEU A 253 1.20 18.32 0.31
C LEU A 253 0.97 19.76 -0.17
N VAL A 254 1.50 20.10 -1.33
CA VAL A 254 1.42 21.44 -1.93
C VAL A 254 0.22 21.52 -2.87
N GLN A 255 -0.05 20.44 -3.60
CA GLN A 255 -1.15 20.37 -4.55
C GLN A 255 -1.72 18.96 -4.56
N VAL A 256 -3.03 18.84 -4.77
CA VAL A 256 -3.73 17.60 -5.06
C VAL A 256 -4.69 17.82 -6.21
N VAL A 257 -4.73 16.87 -7.15
CA VAL A 257 -5.62 16.89 -8.31
C VAL A 257 -6.37 15.55 -8.33
N PRO A 258 -7.69 15.56 -8.12
CA PRO A 258 -8.53 14.41 -8.44
C PRO A 258 -8.75 14.33 -9.95
N LEU A 259 -8.62 13.15 -10.53
CA LEU A 259 -8.85 12.87 -11.95
C LEU A 259 -9.96 11.82 -12.10
N ASP A 260 -10.93 12.13 -12.96
CA ASP A 260 -11.96 11.20 -13.39
C ASP A 260 -11.47 10.44 -14.63
N LEU A 261 -10.82 9.29 -14.40
CA LEU A 261 -10.26 8.45 -15.45
C LEU A 261 -11.15 7.24 -15.79
N PHE A 262 -12.22 7.04 -15.02
CA PHE A 262 -13.11 5.89 -15.12
C PHE A 262 -14.61 6.26 -15.13
N PRO A 263 -15.09 7.21 -15.96
CA PRO A 263 -16.54 7.43 -16.08
C PRO A 263 -17.26 6.18 -16.60
N PRO A 264 -18.49 5.85 -16.14
CA PRO A 264 -19.32 6.53 -15.13
C PRO A 264 -19.20 5.90 -13.72
N THR A 265 -18.01 5.43 -13.31
CA THR A 265 -17.82 4.75 -12.02
C THR A 265 -17.64 5.74 -10.87
N ASP A 266 -17.64 5.24 -9.63
CA ASP A 266 -17.32 6.03 -8.42
C ASP A 266 -15.80 6.15 -8.16
N HIS A 267 -14.97 5.58 -9.05
CA HIS A 267 -13.51 5.59 -8.90
C HIS A 267 -12.92 6.92 -9.33
N VAL A 268 -12.09 7.49 -8.46
CA VAL A 268 -11.33 8.72 -8.70
C VAL A 268 -9.86 8.41 -8.47
N GLU A 269 -9.02 8.83 -9.42
CA GLU A 269 -7.58 8.81 -9.26
C GLU A 269 -7.12 10.09 -8.57
N ALA A 270 -6.26 10.00 -7.57
CA ALA A 270 -5.71 11.14 -6.86
C ALA A 270 -4.21 11.27 -7.15
N ALA A 271 -3.79 12.42 -7.66
CA ALA A 271 -2.40 12.77 -7.84
C ALA A 271 -2.02 13.93 -6.91
N GLY A 272 -0.89 13.84 -6.24
CA GLY A 272 -0.43 14.83 -5.26
C GLY A 272 1.04 15.16 -5.40
N LEU A 273 1.34 16.47 -5.32
CA LEU A 273 2.70 16.98 -5.22
C LEU A 273 3.02 17.27 -3.76
N LEU A 274 4.06 16.62 -3.25
CA LEU A 274 4.64 16.91 -1.95
C LEU A 274 6.03 17.51 -2.11
N GLU A 275 6.32 18.54 -1.31
CA GLU A 275 7.63 19.17 -1.25
C GLU A 275 8.21 19.06 0.15
N LYS A 276 9.55 19.09 0.25
CA LYS A 276 10.21 19.20 1.55
C LYS A 276 9.68 20.39 2.33
N SER A 277 9.32 20.12 3.57
CA SER A 277 8.95 21.10 4.57
C SER A 277 9.87 20.93 5.77
N THR A 278 9.81 21.84 6.74
CA THR A 278 10.43 21.59 8.03
C THR A 278 9.80 20.32 8.63
N PRO A 279 10.59 19.31 9.01
CA PRO A 279 10.05 18.10 9.58
C PRO A 279 9.16 18.40 10.78
N VAL A 280 7.90 17.94 10.73
CA VAL A 280 7.06 17.83 11.93
C VAL A 280 7.56 16.60 12.72
N ARG A 281 8.84 16.63 13.12
CA ARG A 281 9.48 15.61 13.99
C ARG A 281 8.92 15.62 15.40
N ARG A 282 8.08 16.60 15.70
CA ARG A 282 7.38 16.75 16.96
C ARG A 282 6.01 16.14 16.74
N GLY A 283 5.72 15.05 17.45
CA GLY A 283 4.33 14.65 17.61
C GLY A 283 3.50 15.86 18.04
N ARG A 284 2.20 15.87 17.74
CA ARG A 284 1.36 16.97 18.23
C ARG A 284 1.41 16.98 19.77
N ILE A 285 1.73 18.13 20.37
CA ILE A 285 1.61 18.31 21.82
C ILE A 285 0.11 18.24 22.14
N LEU A 286 -0.27 17.24 22.94
CA LEU A 286 -1.65 17.03 23.38
C LEU A 286 -1.92 17.77 24.70
N TYR A 287 -0.92 17.83 25.57
CA TYR A 287 -0.98 18.52 26.85
C TYR A 287 0.43 18.86 27.32
N ARG A 288 0.60 20.03 27.92
CA ARG A 288 1.85 20.46 28.55
C ARG A 288 1.54 21.30 29.77
N ASP A 289 2.20 20.98 30.87
CA ASP A 289 2.34 21.83 32.03
C ASP A 289 3.82 21.80 32.51
N PRO A 290 4.21 22.54 33.56
CA PRO A 290 5.58 22.53 34.05
C PRO A 290 6.13 21.15 34.47
N ALA A 291 5.27 20.18 34.81
CA ALA A 291 5.66 18.86 35.33
C ALA A 291 5.43 17.70 34.33
N VAL A 292 4.53 17.87 33.37
CA VAL A 292 4.01 16.81 32.50
C VAL A 292 3.97 17.27 31.05
N LEU A 293 4.47 16.41 30.16
CA LEU A 293 4.36 16.54 28.72
C LEU A 293 3.68 15.31 28.12
N VAL A 294 2.59 15.53 27.38
CA VAL A 294 1.84 14.50 26.66
C VAL A 294 1.80 14.84 25.19
N THR A 295 2.14 13.86 24.37
CA THR A 295 2.34 14.06 22.93
C THR A 295 1.79 12.88 22.15
N GLU A 296 1.35 13.10 20.91
CA GLU A 296 1.06 11.99 20.01
C GLU A 296 2.34 11.26 19.63
N LYS A 297 2.29 9.94 19.60
CA LYS A 297 3.35 9.14 19.01
C LYS A 297 3.24 9.23 17.48
N PRO A 298 4.29 9.72 16.77
CA PRO A 298 4.27 9.81 15.31
C PRO A 298 4.16 8.41 14.64
N LEU A 299 3.47 8.38 13.51
CA LEU A 299 3.28 7.20 12.64
C LEU A 299 4.47 7.02 11.68
N PRO A 300 4.80 5.76 11.33
CA PRO A 300 5.33 4.75 12.23
C PRO A 300 6.74 5.18 12.68
N SER A 301 7.05 5.03 13.96
CA SER A 301 8.37 5.38 14.48
C SER A 301 9.44 4.42 13.92
N LEU A 302 10.16 4.81 12.86
CA LEU A 302 11.51 4.34 12.55
C LEU A 302 12.37 4.47 13.80
N ALA A 303 12.46 3.42 14.60
CA ALA A 303 13.47 3.12 15.63
C ALA A 303 13.82 4.18 16.69
N ARG A 304 13.26 5.40 16.64
CA ARG A 304 13.68 6.54 17.45
C ARG A 304 12.48 7.04 18.20
N GLU A 305 12.63 7.10 19.52
CA GLU A 305 11.73 7.90 20.33
C GLU A 305 11.68 9.31 19.75
N PRO A 306 10.51 9.95 19.68
CA PRO A 306 10.44 11.36 19.35
C PRO A 306 11.48 12.14 20.17
N GLN A 307 12.29 12.95 19.48
CA GLN A 307 13.34 13.78 20.06
C GLN A 307 12.68 14.94 20.81
N TRP A 308 12.03 14.63 21.93
CA TRP A 308 11.52 15.63 22.86
C TRP A 308 12.68 16.32 23.56
N GLU A 309 12.39 17.47 24.15
CA GLU A 309 13.14 18.16 25.20
C GLU A 309 13.42 17.19 26.37
N ARG A 310 14.30 16.22 26.16
CA ARG A 310 14.70 15.21 27.15
C ARG A 310 15.28 15.89 28.38
N ASP A 311 15.89 17.05 28.17
CA ASP A 311 16.47 17.87 29.23
C ASP A 311 15.37 18.50 30.12
N SER A 312 14.22 18.85 29.55
CA SER A 312 13.10 19.44 30.31
C SER A 312 12.18 18.39 30.95
N TYR A 313 12.00 17.21 30.34
CA TYR A 313 11.17 16.12 30.88
C TYR A 313 11.92 14.77 30.83
N PRO A 314 12.91 14.55 31.72
CA PRO A 314 13.83 13.41 31.61
C PRO A 314 13.15 12.05 31.80
N HIS A 315 12.05 11.97 32.56
CA HIS A 315 11.45 10.69 32.90
C HIS A 315 10.36 10.29 31.89
N LEU A 316 10.60 9.19 31.17
CA LEU A 316 9.58 8.56 30.34
C LEU A 316 8.65 7.72 31.22
N LEU A 317 7.39 8.16 31.36
CA LEU A 317 6.37 7.34 32.02
C LEU A 317 5.93 6.21 31.11
N HIS A 318 5.55 6.53 29.87
CA HIS A 318 5.10 5.52 28.90
C HIS A 318 5.23 6.01 27.46
N SER A 319 5.56 5.07 26.57
CA SER A 319 5.46 5.25 25.12
C SER A 319 4.92 3.94 24.51
N PRO A 320 3.92 3.99 23.61
CA PRO A 320 3.40 2.80 22.94
C PRO A 320 4.51 2.00 22.21
N PRO A 321 4.32 0.68 22.04
CA PRO A 321 5.24 -0.20 21.29
C PRO A 321 5.56 0.28 19.88
N ALA A 322 6.67 -0.22 19.30
CA ALA A 322 6.95 -0.04 17.88
C ALA A 322 5.73 -0.44 17.03
N GLY A 323 5.40 0.37 16.01
CA GLY A 323 4.19 0.18 15.18
C GLY A 323 2.85 0.54 15.84
N ALA A 324 2.78 0.66 17.17
CA ALA A 324 1.60 1.13 17.89
C ALA A 324 1.51 2.67 17.89
N THR A 325 0.29 3.17 18.01
CA THR A 325 -0.04 4.61 18.09
C THR A 325 -0.62 4.96 19.45
N GLY A 326 -0.80 6.26 19.71
CA GLY A 326 -1.42 6.79 20.93
C GLY A 326 -0.54 7.85 21.58
N SER A 327 -0.71 8.05 22.88
CA SER A 327 0.02 9.08 23.63
C SER A 327 1.36 8.60 24.17
N THR A 328 2.38 9.44 24.07
CA THR A 328 3.64 9.34 24.81
C THR A 328 3.60 10.35 25.97
N VAL A 329 3.96 9.91 27.18
CA VAL A 329 3.95 10.75 28.39
C VAL A 329 5.35 10.81 28.99
N ARG A 330 5.85 12.03 29.17
CA ARG A 330 7.09 12.34 29.91
C ARG A 330 6.81 13.28 31.06
N MET A 331 7.66 13.23 32.07
CA MET A 331 7.53 13.99 33.30
C MET A 331 8.88 14.56 33.75
N THR A 332 8.84 15.65 34.50
CA THR A 332 10.03 16.24 35.14
C THR A 332 10.53 15.41 36.32
N VAL A 333 9.61 14.70 36.99
CA VAL A 333 9.87 13.81 38.14
C VAL A 333 9.13 12.48 37.90
N PRO A 334 9.66 11.33 38.34
CA PRO A 334 8.96 10.05 38.19
C PRO A 334 7.57 10.04 38.82
N SER A 335 6.61 9.40 38.16
CA SER A 335 5.28 9.17 38.74
C SER A 335 5.39 8.32 40.01
N PRO A 336 4.64 8.65 41.08
CA PRO A 336 4.65 7.87 42.33
C PRO A 336 4.03 6.48 42.17
N GLN A 337 3.25 6.25 41.10
CA GLN A 337 2.57 4.99 40.83
C GLN A 337 2.65 4.61 39.34
N PRO A 338 2.58 3.31 39.00
CA PRO A 338 2.48 2.87 37.61
C PRO A 338 1.23 3.45 36.92
N ALA A 339 1.35 3.76 35.63
CA ALA A 339 0.21 4.21 34.83
C ALA A 339 -0.75 3.05 34.54
N GLU A 340 -2.05 3.35 34.50
CA GLU A 340 -3.08 2.45 34.00
C GLU A 340 -3.26 2.69 32.50
N LEU A 341 -3.08 1.64 31.70
CA LEU A 341 -3.09 1.70 30.25
C LEU A 341 -4.31 0.96 29.70
N GLU A 342 -5.03 1.61 28.78
CA GLU A 342 -6.10 1.01 27.99
C GLU A 342 -5.71 1.02 26.50
N TYR A 343 -5.43 -0.16 25.96
CA TYR A 343 -5.19 -0.34 24.53
C TYR A 343 -6.46 -0.80 23.81
N LEU A 344 -6.65 -0.32 22.59
CA LEU A 344 -7.52 -0.92 21.60
C LEU A 344 -6.67 -1.75 20.64
N ALA A 345 -7.05 -3.00 20.40
CA ALA A 345 -6.36 -3.87 19.47
C ALA A 345 -7.35 -4.70 18.65
N LEU A 346 -7.02 -4.94 17.37
CA LEU A 346 -7.73 -5.88 16.53
C LEU A 346 -6.96 -7.21 16.55
N VAL A 347 -7.65 -8.30 16.85
CA VAL A 347 -7.04 -9.63 17.03
C VAL A 347 -7.65 -10.70 16.16
N LYS A 348 -6.86 -11.74 15.88
CA LYS A 348 -7.32 -12.90 15.10
C LYS A 348 -8.45 -13.64 15.83
N GLY A 349 -9.49 -13.98 15.08
CA GLY A 349 -10.66 -14.70 15.58
C GLY A 349 -11.48 -13.91 16.59
N VAL A 350 -12.38 -14.59 17.30
CA VAL A 350 -13.28 -13.97 18.28
C VAL A 350 -12.93 -14.48 19.68
N PRO A 351 -12.29 -13.66 20.53
CA PRO A 351 -11.98 -14.06 21.90
C PRO A 351 -13.25 -14.08 22.77
N ARG A 352 -13.14 -14.63 23.99
CA ARG A 352 -14.22 -14.59 24.99
C ARG A 352 -14.59 -13.13 25.33
N LYS A 353 -15.80 -12.90 25.86
CA LYS A 353 -16.27 -11.56 26.26
C LYS A 353 -15.28 -10.84 27.19
N ARG A 354 -14.64 -11.57 28.10
CA ARG A 354 -13.57 -11.12 29.00
C ARG A 354 -12.58 -12.26 29.23
N GLY A 355 -11.30 -11.93 29.40
CA GLY A 355 -10.28 -12.89 29.79
C GLY A 355 -9.08 -12.22 30.46
N ASN A 356 -8.29 -13.00 31.20
CA ASN A 356 -7.06 -12.52 31.82
C ASN A 356 -5.88 -12.70 30.87
N LEU A 357 -4.90 -11.82 30.98
CA LEU A 357 -3.62 -11.94 30.26
C LEU A 357 -2.57 -12.59 31.18
N PRO A 358 -1.71 -13.47 30.65
CA PRO A 358 -0.70 -14.14 31.45
C PRO A 358 0.31 -13.14 32.02
N LEU A 359 0.54 -13.23 33.33
CA LEU A 359 1.54 -12.42 34.03
C LEU A 359 2.95 -13.01 33.86
N ARG A 360 3.94 -12.15 33.68
CA ARG A 360 5.35 -12.55 33.77
C ARG A 360 5.69 -12.85 35.23
N ARG A 361 6.00 -14.10 35.57
CA ARG A 361 6.53 -14.46 36.90
C ARG A 361 7.94 -13.89 37.06
N HIS A 362 8.13 -12.88 37.89
CA HIS A 362 9.46 -12.47 38.35
C HIS A 362 9.91 -13.36 39.51
N LYS A 363 11.14 -13.88 39.44
CA LYS A 363 11.81 -14.63 40.53
C LYS A 363 12.34 -13.64 41.59
N SER A 364 11.47 -12.93 42.29
CA SER A 364 11.82 -12.27 43.56
C SER A 364 10.56 -11.76 44.26
N SER A 365 10.44 -12.16 45.52
CA SER A 365 9.52 -11.76 46.59
C SER A 365 8.57 -10.57 46.38
N HIS A 366 7.33 -10.77 46.84
CA HIS A 366 6.34 -9.76 47.26
C HIS A 366 6.02 -8.65 46.25
N THR A 367 5.07 -8.88 45.34
CA THR A 367 4.57 -7.80 44.47
C THR A 367 3.10 -7.96 44.12
N ARG A 368 2.35 -6.86 44.29
CA ARG A 368 0.95 -6.66 43.91
C ARG A 368 0.63 -7.34 42.58
N THR A 369 -0.39 -8.20 42.57
CA THR A 369 -0.95 -8.81 41.36
C THR A 369 -1.57 -7.73 40.47
N HIS A 370 -0.78 -7.19 39.54
CA HIS A 370 -1.28 -6.29 38.52
C HIS A 370 -2.26 -7.06 37.61
N ARG A 371 -3.57 -6.90 37.82
CA ARG A 371 -4.60 -7.60 37.03
C ARG A 371 -4.63 -7.10 35.59
N GLN A 372 -3.91 -7.78 34.70
CA GLN A 372 -3.97 -7.56 33.26
C GLN A 372 -5.11 -8.39 32.65
N HIS A 373 -6.00 -7.74 31.92
CA HIS A 373 -7.17 -8.41 31.34
C HIS A 373 -7.62 -7.71 30.07
N TYR A 374 -8.43 -8.39 29.27
CA TYR A 374 -9.06 -7.82 28.09
C TYR A 374 -10.58 -7.96 28.15
N ARG A 375 -11.27 -7.12 27.38
CA ARG A 375 -12.70 -7.20 27.11
C ARG A 375 -12.92 -7.12 25.60
N LEU A 376 -13.70 -8.05 25.05
CA LEU A 376 -14.18 -7.94 23.67
C LEU A 376 -15.19 -6.79 23.60
N LEU A 377 -14.94 -5.84 22.70
CA LEU A 377 -15.87 -4.73 22.44
C LEU A 377 -16.89 -5.11 21.38
N THR A 378 -16.41 -5.64 20.26
CA THR A 378 -17.24 -6.05 19.12
C THR A 378 -16.45 -6.96 18.17
N VAL A 379 -17.13 -7.55 17.19
CA VAL A 379 -16.54 -8.35 16.12
C VAL A 379 -16.71 -7.61 14.81
N ILE A 380 -15.61 -7.38 14.09
CA ILE A 380 -15.57 -6.64 12.83
C ILE A 380 -14.89 -7.52 11.77
N GLY A 381 -15.59 -7.86 10.69
CA GLY A 381 -15.06 -8.71 9.62
C GLY A 381 -14.61 -10.11 10.08
N GLY A 382 -15.18 -10.66 11.16
CA GLY A 382 -14.76 -11.93 11.75
C GLY A 382 -13.58 -11.83 12.73
N TYR A 383 -13.09 -10.62 13.01
CA TYR A 383 -12.00 -10.34 13.93
C TYR A 383 -12.48 -9.62 15.19
N GLY A 384 -11.90 -9.94 16.34
CA GLY A 384 -12.24 -9.32 17.62
C GLY A 384 -11.58 -7.95 17.76
N LEU A 385 -12.38 -6.91 18.00
CA LEU A 385 -11.88 -5.63 18.50
C LEU A 385 -11.92 -5.68 20.03
N VAL A 386 -10.74 -5.71 20.66
CA VAL A 386 -10.62 -5.84 22.11
C VAL A 386 -10.11 -4.55 22.76
N ARG A 387 -10.54 -4.32 24.00
CA ARG A 387 -9.90 -3.37 24.91
C ARG A 387 -9.06 -4.14 25.90
N ILE A 388 -7.77 -3.79 26.01
CA ILE A 388 -6.79 -4.44 26.86
C ILE A 388 -6.40 -3.47 27.97
N TYR A 389 -6.49 -3.94 29.21
CA TYR A 389 -6.16 -3.20 30.43
C TYR A 389 -4.87 -3.76 31.01
N THR A 390 -3.85 -2.91 31.14
CA THR A 390 -2.56 -3.30 31.72
C THR A 390 -1.93 -2.14 32.48
N THR A 391 -0.97 -2.45 33.34
CA THR A 391 -0.10 -1.47 34.01
C THR A 391 1.36 -1.66 33.61
N SER A 392 1.64 -2.61 32.72
CA SER A 392 2.98 -2.85 32.22
C SER A 392 3.38 -1.79 31.20
N ALA A 393 4.54 -1.17 31.42
CA ALA A 393 5.18 -0.28 30.46
C ALA A 393 5.99 -1.04 29.39
N ALA A 394 6.10 -2.38 29.46
CA ALA A 394 6.90 -3.16 28.52
C ALA A 394 6.25 -3.21 27.13
N ARG A 395 6.95 -2.63 26.15
CA ARG A 395 6.47 -2.45 24.76
C ARG A 395 5.98 -3.75 24.10
N TRP A 396 6.67 -4.87 24.29
CA TRP A 396 6.38 -6.13 23.59
C TRP A 396 5.42 -7.06 24.34
N GLU A 397 5.03 -6.73 25.57
CA GLU A 397 4.31 -7.67 26.44
C GLU A 397 2.90 -7.94 25.92
N VAL A 398 2.15 -6.90 25.56
CA VAL A 398 0.76 -7.02 25.10
C VAL A 398 0.65 -7.86 23.81
N PRO A 399 1.41 -7.60 22.72
CA PRO A 399 1.38 -8.46 21.54
C PRO A 399 1.68 -9.93 21.85
N ARG A 400 2.68 -10.19 22.69
CA ARG A 400 3.08 -11.55 23.06
C ARG A 400 2.01 -12.28 23.89
N GLN A 401 1.42 -11.60 24.88
CA GLN A 401 0.35 -12.16 25.71
C GLN A 401 -0.89 -12.51 24.88
N MET A 402 -1.28 -11.63 23.96
CA MET A 402 -2.40 -11.87 23.06
C MET A 402 -2.14 -13.07 22.14
N HIS A 403 -0.91 -13.21 21.63
CA HIS A 403 -0.50 -14.40 20.88
C HIS A 403 -0.59 -15.68 21.71
N GLN A 404 -0.10 -15.67 22.96
CA GLN A 404 -0.12 -16.84 23.86
C GLN A 404 -1.52 -17.37 24.14
N ILE A 405 -2.53 -16.51 24.16
CA ILE A 405 -3.94 -16.92 24.37
C ILE A 405 -4.67 -17.26 23.06
N GLY A 406 -3.95 -17.40 21.95
CA GLY A 406 -4.51 -17.78 20.64
C GLY A 406 -5.16 -16.65 19.85
N HIS A 407 -5.02 -15.39 20.30
CA HIS A 407 -5.61 -14.21 19.67
C HIS A 407 -4.55 -13.18 19.31
N PRO A 408 -3.59 -13.50 18.44
CA PRO A 408 -2.52 -12.59 18.07
C PRO A 408 -3.06 -11.27 17.49
N ILE A 409 -2.32 -10.18 17.74
CA ILE A 409 -2.63 -8.85 17.21
C ILE A 409 -2.40 -8.86 15.70
N LEU A 410 -3.39 -8.36 14.95
CA LEU A 410 -3.33 -8.29 13.50
C LEU A 410 -2.36 -7.18 13.05
N GLY A 411 -1.61 -7.44 11.99
CA GLY A 411 -0.57 -6.55 11.46
C GLY A 411 0.75 -6.57 12.24
N ASP A 412 0.87 -7.37 13.31
CA ASP A 412 2.12 -7.55 14.04
C ASP A 412 3.04 -8.55 13.34
N ASP A 413 4.28 -8.15 13.01
CA ASP A 413 5.20 -9.00 12.26
C ASP A 413 5.85 -10.11 13.10
N CYS A 414 5.99 -9.87 14.41
CA CYS A 414 6.71 -10.77 15.32
C CYS A 414 5.78 -11.82 15.95
N CYS A 415 4.60 -11.39 16.37
CA CYS A 415 3.62 -12.16 17.12
C CYS A 415 2.28 -12.29 16.40
N GLY A 416 2.13 -11.73 15.19
CA GLY A 416 0.91 -11.84 14.39
C GLY A 416 0.78 -13.14 13.60
N ASP A 417 -0.33 -13.27 12.88
CA ASP A 417 -0.57 -14.39 11.97
C ASP A 417 -0.24 -13.99 10.53
N ARG A 418 0.83 -14.56 9.96
CA ARG A 418 1.35 -14.17 8.64
C ARG A 418 0.32 -14.22 7.52
N ARG A 419 -0.51 -15.27 7.47
CA ARG A 419 -1.52 -15.45 6.42
C ARG A 419 -2.63 -14.41 6.52
N THR A 420 -3.12 -14.17 7.73
CA THR A 420 -4.15 -13.16 8.01
C THR A 420 -3.61 -11.75 7.77
N ASN A 421 -2.39 -11.47 8.22
CA ASN A 421 -1.74 -10.18 8.00
C ASN A 421 -1.56 -9.90 6.51
N ARG A 422 -1.12 -10.88 5.71
CA ARG A 422 -1.03 -10.74 4.26
C ARG A 422 -2.39 -10.40 3.65
N PHE A 423 -3.43 -11.16 4.01
CA PHE A 423 -4.80 -10.89 3.55
C PHE A 423 -5.27 -9.48 3.91
N LEU A 424 -5.07 -9.03 5.16
CA LEU A 424 -5.49 -7.70 5.61
C LEU A 424 -4.66 -6.57 5.01
N THR A 425 -3.38 -6.81 4.72
CA THR A 425 -2.54 -5.87 3.99
C THR A 425 -3.07 -5.69 2.58
N GLU A 426 -3.39 -6.79 1.91
CA GLU A 426 -3.88 -6.79 0.52
C GLU A 426 -5.30 -6.25 0.39
N THR A 427 -6.18 -6.49 1.37
CA THR A 427 -7.61 -6.15 1.25
C THR A 427 -8.03 -4.92 2.04
N CYS A 428 -7.39 -4.68 3.19
CA CYS A 428 -7.77 -3.63 4.13
C CYS A 428 -6.68 -2.58 4.33
N ALA A 429 -5.54 -2.72 3.64
CA ALA A 429 -4.42 -1.78 3.70
C ALA A 429 -3.80 -1.65 5.11
N LEU A 430 -3.84 -2.74 5.90
CA LEU A 430 -3.24 -2.80 7.24
C LEU A 430 -1.73 -3.10 7.16
N HIS A 431 -0.89 -2.06 7.15
CA HIS A 431 0.57 -2.16 7.00
C HIS A 431 1.36 -2.15 8.31
N ARG A 432 0.69 -2.18 9.47
CA ARG A 432 1.34 -2.13 10.80
C ARG A 432 0.50 -2.84 11.86
N PRO A 433 1.04 -3.10 13.06
CA PRO A 433 0.28 -3.64 14.17
C PRO A 433 -0.97 -2.79 14.47
N CYS A 434 -2.15 -3.41 14.44
CA CYS A 434 -3.42 -2.79 14.78
C CYS A 434 -3.61 -2.71 16.30
N ILE A 435 -2.75 -1.93 16.95
CA ILE A 435 -2.79 -1.63 18.38
C ILE A 435 -2.62 -0.12 18.61
N HIS A 436 -3.45 0.43 19.50
CA HIS A 436 -3.51 1.85 19.79
C HIS A 436 -3.72 2.08 21.30
N LEU A 437 -2.87 2.89 21.92
CA LEU A 437 -3.08 3.33 23.30
C LEU A 437 -4.20 4.37 23.32
N HIS A 438 -5.41 3.90 23.61
CA HIS A 438 -6.61 4.71 23.63
C HIS A 438 -6.68 5.61 24.86
N ARG A 439 -6.24 5.10 26.02
CA ARG A 439 -6.24 5.87 27.26
C ARG A 439 -5.05 5.55 28.14
N ILE A 440 -4.50 6.57 28.78
CA ILE A 440 -3.53 6.45 29.87
C ILE A 440 -4.01 7.27 31.06
N THR A 441 -4.00 6.66 32.24
CA THR A 441 -4.30 7.32 33.52
C THR A 441 -3.06 7.23 34.41
N PHE A 442 -2.64 8.37 34.97
CA PHE A 442 -1.43 8.47 35.80
C PHE A 442 -1.53 9.60 36.81
N TYR A 443 -0.55 9.71 37.71
CA TYR A 443 -0.49 10.76 38.73
C TYR A 443 0.76 11.61 38.54
N SER A 444 0.64 12.93 38.73
CA SER A 444 1.80 13.82 38.84
C SER A 444 2.55 13.57 40.16
N ALA A 445 3.75 14.14 40.30
CA ALA A 445 4.50 14.09 41.56
C ALA A 445 3.72 14.72 42.74
N GLU A 446 2.87 15.71 42.44
CA GLU A 446 1.96 16.37 43.41
C GLU A 446 0.70 15.53 43.74
N GLY A 447 0.59 14.32 43.18
CA GLY A 447 -0.57 13.43 43.40
C GLY A 447 -1.80 13.79 42.55
N LYS A 448 -1.71 14.76 41.63
CA LYS A 448 -2.81 15.11 40.73
C LYS A 448 -3.05 13.99 39.71
N LYS A 449 -4.29 13.54 39.57
CA LYS A 449 -4.66 12.50 38.60
C LYS A 449 -4.86 13.08 37.21
N HIS A 450 -4.15 12.54 36.23
CA HIS A 450 -4.31 12.86 34.81
C HIS A 450 -4.92 11.67 34.07
N ARG A 451 -5.84 11.97 33.15
CA ARG A 451 -6.44 10.99 32.23
C ARG A 451 -6.39 11.54 30.82
N VAL A 452 -5.59 10.90 29.97
CA VAL A 452 -5.44 11.28 28.56
C VAL A 452 -6.12 10.24 27.70
N THR A 453 -6.99 10.68 26.80
CA THR A 453 -7.62 9.82 25.79
C THR A 453 -7.17 10.26 24.40
N THR A 454 -6.77 9.33 23.55
CA THR A 454 -6.36 9.60 22.17
C THR A 454 -7.38 8.99 21.20
N PRO A 455 -7.80 9.73 20.16
CA PRO A 455 -8.67 9.19 19.12
C PRO A 455 -7.92 8.14 18.29
N LEU A 456 -8.67 7.19 17.73
CA LEU A 456 -8.12 6.23 16.79
C LEU A 456 -7.53 6.95 15.58
N PRO A 457 -6.30 6.60 15.16
CA PRO A 457 -5.66 7.23 14.02
C PRO A 457 -6.42 6.90 12.73
N PRO A 458 -6.38 7.79 11.71
CA PRO A 458 -7.13 7.63 10.47
C PRO A 458 -6.89 6.29 9.77
N ASP A 459 -5.65 5.80 9.77
CA ASP A 459 -5.26 4.56 9.11
C ASP A 459 -5.90 3.30 9.74
N ILE A 460 -6.05 3.25 11.07
CA ILE A 460 -6.78 2.16 11.73
C ILE A 460 -8.28 2.29 11.52
N ARG A 461 -8.82 3.52 11.51
CA ARG A 461 -10.24 3.74 11.21
C ARG A 461 -10.60 3.22 9.82
N LEU A 462 -9.74 3.49 8.83
CA LEU A 462 -9.84 2.98 7.46
C LEU A 462 -9.91 1.44 7.42
N VAL A 463 -8.99 0.76 8.11
CA VAL A 463 -8.98 -0.71 8.20
C VAL A 463 -10.30 -1.24 8.77
N LEU A 464 -10.79 -0.64 9.86
CA LEU A 464 -12.05 -1.05 10.48
C LEU A 464 -13.26 -0.81 9.57
N GLN A 465 -13.28 0.27 8.78
CA GLN A 465 -14.33 0.55 7.81
C GLN A 465 -14.32 -0.48 6.66
N ARG A 466 -13.16 -0.78 6.09
CA ARG A 466 -13.01 -1.79 5.03
C ARG A 466 -13.46 -3.17 5.48
N LEU A 467 -13.09 -3.57 6.70
CA LEU A 467 -13.53 -4.84 7.27
C LEU A 467 -15.05 -4.93 7.47
N ARG A 468 -15.73 -3.81 7.73
CA ARG A 468 -17.21 -3.78 7.80
C ARG A 468 -17.82 -4.01 6.42
N ARG A 469 -17.35 -3.27 5.41
CA ARG A 469 -17.81 -3.41 4.02
C ARG A 469 -17.60 -4.84 3.48
N LEU A 470 -16.47 -5.46 3.78
CA LEU A 470 -16.19 -6.85 3.36
C LEU A 470 -17.17 -7.88 3.91
N ARG A 471 -17.81 -7.61 5.05
CA ARG A 471 -18.85 -8.47 5.62
C ARG A 471 -20.22 -8.21 4.99
N GLU A 472 -20.50 -6.97 4.61
CA GLU A 472 -21.76 -6.62 3.94
C GLU A 472 -21.82 -7.16 2.50
N ALA A 473 -20.65 -7.29 1.85
CA ALA A 473 -20.53 -7.85 0.51
C ALA A 473 -20.48 -9.40 0.45
N ARG A 474 -20.47 -10.08 1.59
CA ARG A 474 -20.46 -11.56 1.71
C ARG A 474 -21.75 -12.04 2.33
#